data_AF-A0A6J6J986-F1
#
_entry.id   AF-A0A6J6J986-F1
#
_cell.length_a   1.000
_cell.length_b   1.000
_cell.length_c   1.000
_cell.angle_alpha   90.00
_cell.angle_beta   90.00
_cell.angle_gamma   90.00
#
_symmetry.space_group_name_H-M   'P 1'
#
loop_
_entity.id
_entity.type
_entity.pdbx_description
1 polymer ?
#
loop_
_entity_poly.entity_id
_entity_poly.type
_entity_poly.pdbx_seq_one_letter_code
_entity_poly.pdbx_strand_id
1 'polypeptide(L)'
;MDREFDLDVTFEQQADEQLIASLSPEKLSKHIQNLPQDLIDAATGILIERRTYSDVSQSLGIRQQELVRAVHRAKLLISEFQS
;
A
#
# COMPACT_ATOMS: atom_id res chain seq x y z
N MET A 1 30.10 11.38 18.33
CA MET A 1 29.23 10.19 18.29
C MET A 1 27.83 10.73 18.10
N ASP A 2 27.48 11.00 16.86
CA ASP A 2 26.13 11.43 16.49
C ASP A 2 25.45 10.20 15.90
N ARG A 3 24.42 9.71 16.59
CA ARG A 3 23.41 8.85 15.99
C ARG A 3 22.65 9.72 15.01
N GLU A 4 23.24 9.91 13.84
CA GLU A 4 22.54 10.38 12.66
C GLU A 4 21.36 9.42 12.48
N PHE A 5 20.19 10.01 12.59
CA PHE A 5 18.92 9.32 12.75
C PHE A 5 18.76 8.32 11.62
N ASP A 6 18.24 7.15 11.97
CA ASP A 6 17.73 6.10 11.09
C ASP A 6 16.63 6.69 10.18
N LEU A 7 17.05 7.49 9.21
CA LEU A 7 16.28 8.10 8.13
C LEU A 7 16.29 7.17 6.91
N ASP A 8 16.32 5.86 7.16
CA ASP A 8 15.97 4.84 6.17
C ASP A 8 14.45 4.57 6.22
N VAL A 9 13.66 5.61 6.52
CA VAL A 9 12.30 5.70 5.99
C VAL A 9 12.51 5.99 4.51
N THR A 10 12.72 4.90 3.78
CA THR A 10 13.30 4.85 2.44
C THR A 10 12.55 5.85 1.57
N PHE A 11 13.24 6.81 0.94
CA PHE A 11 12.66 7.87 0.12
C PHE A 11 11.58 7.37 -0.86
N GLU A 12 11.68 6.11 -1.29
CA GLU A 12 10.72 5.39 -2.12
C GLU A 12 9.35 5.20 -1.46
N GLN A 13 9.28 4.92 -0.16
CA GLN A 13 8.01 4.77 0.58
C GLN A 13 7.22 6.08 0.62
N GLN A 14 7.92 7.21 0.80
CA GLN A 14 7.30 8.53 0.85
C GLN A 14 6.87 9.02 -0.54
N ALA A 15 7.61 8.66 -1.58
CA ALA A 15 7.26 8.94 -2.98
C ALA A 15 6.01 8.16 -3.41
N ASP A 16 5.93 6.88 -3.03
CA ASP A 16 4.77 6.04 -3.28
C ASP A 16 3.50 6.57 -2.59
N GLU A 17 3.59 6.97 -1.31
CA GLU A 17 2.45 7.55 -0.62
C GLU A 17 1.93 8.83 -1.27
N GLN A 18 2.82 9.71 -1.75
CA GLN A 18 2.43 10.92 -2.47
C GLN A 18 1.81 10.61 -3.84
N LEU A 19 2.33 9.61 -4.55
CA LEU A 19 1.79 9.17 -5.83
C LEU A 19 0.38 8.60 -5.64
N ILE A 20 0.20 7.68 -4.69
CA ILE A 20 -1.11 7.10 -4.35
C ILE A 20 -2.11 8.21 -3.93
N ALA A 21 -1.67 9.19 -3.13
CA ALA A 21 -2.50 10.32 -2.72
C ALA A 21 -2.87 11.25 -3.89
N SER A 22 -2.05 11.31 -4.93
CA SER A 22 -2.29 12.11 -6.14
C SER A 22 -3.20 11.41 -7.16
N LEU A 23 -3.43 10.10 -7.02
CA LEU A 23 -4.33 9.35 -7.90
C LEU A 23 -5.80 9.63 -7.57
N SER A 24 -6.60 9.86 -8.61
CA SER A 24 -8.06 9.85 -8.49
C SER A 24 -8.55 8.47 -8.05
N PRO A 25 -9.65 8.37 -7.27
CA PRO A 25 -10.16 7.09 -6.77
C PRO A 25 -10.48 6.09 -7.89
N GLU A 26 -10.94 6.58 -9.06
CA GLU A 26 -11.21 5.76 -10.23
C GLU A 26 -9.92 5.16 -10.84
N LYS A 27 -8.84 5.96 -10.92
CA LYS A 27 -7.54 5.48 -11.40
C LYS A 27 -6.94 4.47 -10.42
N LEU A 28 -6.96 4.79 -9.14
CA LEU A 28 -6.46 3.91 -8.08
C LEU A 28 -7.19 2.56 -8.09
N SER A 29 -8.52 2.57 -8.19
CA SER A 29 -9.32 1.35 -8.32
C SER A 29 -8.99 0.54 -9.57
N LYS A 30 -8.75 1.20 -10.72
CA LYS A 30 -8.30 0.50 -11.95
C LYS A 30 -6.93 -0.14 -11.76
N HIS A 31 -5.97 0.53 -11.14
CA HIS A 31 -4.66 -0.05 -10.90
C HIS A 31 -4.73 -1.22 -9.90
N ILE A 32 -5.53 -1.09 -8.83
CA ILE A 32 -5.76 -2.17 -7.87
C ILE A 32 -6.35 -3.40 -8.56
N GLN A 33 -7.30 -3.26 -9.47
CA GLN A 33 -7.88 -4.38 -10.21
C GLN A 33 -6.89 -5.12 -11.13
N ASN A 34 -5.75 -4.50 -11.46
CA ASN A 34 -4.67 -5.15 -12.23
C ASN A 34 -3.64 -5.87 -11.34
N LEU A 35 -3.79 -5.80 -10.01
CA LEU A 35 -2.91 -6.50 -9.07
C LEU A 35 -3.26 -8.00 -8.99
N PRO A 36 -2.32 -8.85 -8.53
CA PRO A 36 -2.64 -10.22 -8.12
C PRO A 36 -3.74 -10.24 -7.07
N GLN A 37 -4.62 -11.25 -7.13
CA GLN A 37 -5.82 -11.34 -6.28
C GLN A 37 -5.54 -11.16 -4.78
N ASP A 38 -4.46 -11.76 -4.27
CA ASP A 38 -4.01 -11.62 -2.86
C ASP A 38 -3.74 -10.16 -2.43
N LEU A 39 -3.36 -9.29 -3.38
CA LEU A 39 -3.10 -7.87 -3.15
C LEU A 39 -4.33 -7.01 -3.37
N ILE A 40 -5.30 -7.45 -4.19
CA ILE A 40 -6.52 -6.68 -4.49
C ILE A 40 -7.29 -6.41 -3.21
N ASP A 41 -7.59 -7.45 -2.43
CA ASP A 41 -8.39 -7.34 -1.21
C ASP A 41 -7.68 -6.49 -0.14
N ALA A 42 -6.37 -6.70 0.02
CA ALA A 42 -5.54 -5.93 0.93
C ALA A 42 -5.48 -4.43 0.55
N ALA A 43 -5.21 -4.13 -0.73
CA ALA A 43 -5.10 -2.76 -1.23
C ALA A 43 -6.45 -2.05 -1.24
N THR A 44 -7.53 -2.75 -1.57
CA THR A 44 -8.90 -2.20 -1.55
C THR A 44 -9.27 -1.79 -0.13
N GLY A 45 -9.10 -2.68 0.84
CA GLY A 45 -9.44 -2.39 2.24
C GLY A 45 -8.71 -1.17 2.81
N ILE A 46 -7.43 -1.01 2.48
CA ILE A 46 -6.60 0.06 3.05
C ILE A 46 -6.63 1.34 2.23
N LEU A 47 -6.49 1.27 0.91
CA LEU A 47 -6.28 2.44 0.04
C LEU A 47 -7.60 3.03 -0.46
N ILE A 48 -8.62 2.20 -0.68
CA ILE A 48 -9.94 2.64 -1.16
C ILE A 48 -10.91 2.82 0.01
N GLU A 49 -11.13 1.74 0.78
CA GLU A 49 -12.11 1.74 1.86
C GLU A 49 -11.62 2.45 3.12
N ARG A 50 -10.32 2.80 3.18
CA ARG A 50 -9.68 3.51 4.31
C ARG A 50 -9.89 2.80 5.65
N ARG A 51 -10.05 1.46 5.66
CA ARG A 51 -10.19 0.64 6.86
C ARG A 51 -8.85 0.55 7.59
N THR A 52 -8.90 0.15 8.87
CA THR A 52 -7.67 -0.03 9.66
C THR A 52 -6.96 -1.33 9.30
N TYR A 53 -5.64 -1.37 9.46
CA TYR A 53 -4.87 -2.60 9.24
C TYR A 53 -5.33 -3.77 10.13
N SER A 54 -5.75 -3.51 11.37
CA SER A 54 -6.31 -4.55 12.26
C SER A 54 -7.60 -5.14 11.70
N ASP A 55 -8.52 -4.29 11.27
CA ASP A 55 -9.83 -4.70 10.75
C ASP A 55 -9.72 -5.46 9.42
N VAL A 56 -8.91 -4.97 8.47
CA VAL A 56 -8.69 -5.67 7.19
C VAL A 56 -7.98 -7.00 7.40
N SER A 57 -6.94 -7.07 8.25
CA SER A 57 -6.22 -8.32 8.49
C SER A 57 -7.10 -9.39 9.15
N GLN A 58 -7.97 -8.98 10.09
CA GLN A 58 -8.98 -9.86 10.68
C GLN A 58 -10.01 -10.33 9.65
N SER A 59 -10.50 -9.42 8.80
CA SER A 59 -11.46 -9.72 7.73
C SER A 59 -10.91 -10.70 6.71
N LEU A 60 -9.62 -10.61 6.37
CA LEU A 60 -8.95 -11.48 5.40
C LEU A 60 -8.39 -12.77 6.04
N GLY A 61 -8.43 -12.89 7.37
CA GLY A 61 -7.88 -14.06 8.08
C GLY A 61 -6.36 -14.18 7.98
N ILE A 62 -5.65 -13.07 7.75
CA ILE A 62 -4.19 -13.03 7.63
C ILE A 62 -3.54 -12.31 8.81
N ARG A 63 -2.23 -12.48 8.99
CA ARG A 63 -1.52 -11.70 10.01
C ARG A 63 -1.40 -10.24 9.57
N GLN A 64 -1.47 -9.32 10.52
CA GLN A 64 -1.31 -7.88 10.24
C GLN A 64 0.03 -7.57 9.53
N GLN A 65 1.12 -8.23 9.92
CA GLN A 65 2.42 -8.11 9.25
C GLN A 65 2.42 -8.59 7.78
N GLU A 66 1.55 -9.51 7.42
CA GLU A 66 1.37 -9.95 6.04
C GLU A 66 0.57 -8.92 5.26
N LEU A 67 -0.50 -8.37 5.87
CA LEU A 67 -1.25 -7.27 5.28
C LEU A 67 -0.37 -6.06 4.98
N VAL A 68 0.50 -5.65 5.92
CA VAL A 68 1.41 -4.51 5.72
C VAL A 68 2.32 -4.75 4.51
N ARG A 69 2.86 -5.97 4.37
CA ARG A 69 3.70 -6.34 3.22
C ARG A 69 2.92 -6.40 1.91
N ALA A 70 1.71 -6.92 1.93
CA ALA A 70 0.82 -6.96 0.78
C ALA A 70 0.48 -5.55 0.29
N VAL A 71 0.10 -4.65 1.19
CA VAL A 71 -0.21 -3.25 0.86
C VAL A 71 1.03 -2.52 0.34
N HIS A 72 2.20 -2.74 0.96
CA HIS A 72 3.45 -2.15 0.46
C HIS A 72 3.81 -2.64 -0.94
N ARG A 73 3.61 -3.93 -1.24
CA ARG A 73 3.83 -4.48 -2.58
C ARG A 73 2.82 -3.95 -3.59
N ALA A 74 1.55 -3.82 -3.20
CA ALA A 74 0.49 -3.26 -4.05
C ALA A 74 0.84 -1.84 -4.48
N LYS A 75 1.25 -1.02 -3.51
CA LYS A 75 1.78 0.33 -3.67
C LYS A 75 2.89 0.41 -4.74
N LEU A 76 3.96 -0.37 -4.56
CA LEU A 76 5.06 -0.44 -5.53
C LEU A 76 4.60 -0.77 -6.95
N LEU A 77 3.72 -1.76 -7.10
CA LEU A 77 3.18 -2.15 -8.41
C LEU A 77 2.31 -1.05 -9.04
N ILE A 78 1.51 -0.34 -8.23
CA ILE A 78 0.71 0.81 -8.69
C ILE A 78 1.63 1.93 -9.18
N SER A 79 2.73 2.18 -8.47
CA SER A 79 3.76 3.13 -8.87
C SER A 79 4.44 2.73 -10.19
N GLU A 80 4.76 1.44 -10.39
CA GLU A 80 5.28 0.93 -11.66
C GLU A 80 4.30 1.09 -12.83
N PHE A 81 2.99 0.94 -12.60
CA PHE A 81 1.98 1.16 -13.65
C PHE A 81 1.82 2.63 -14.08
N GLN A 82 2.35 3.58 -13.31
CA GLN A 82 2.35 5.00 -13.64
C GLN A 82 3.60 5.45 -14.40
N SER A 83 4.65 4.62 -14.44
CA SER A 83 5.93 4.93 -15.10
C SER A 83 5.93 4.60 -16.59
#